data_AF-A0A0D7PFZ7-F1
#
_entry.id   AF-A0A0D7PFZ7-F1
#
_cell.length_a   1.000
_cell.length_b   1.000
_cell.length_c   1.000
_cell.angle_alpha   90.00
_cell.angle_beta   90.00
_cell.angle_gamma   90.00
#
_symmetry.space_group_name_H-M   'P 1'
#
loop_
_entity.id
_entity.type
_entity.pdbx_description
1 polymer ?
#
loop_
_entity_poly.entity_id
_entity_poly.type
_entity_poly.pdbx_seq_one_letter_code
_entity_poly.pdbx_strand_id
1 'polypeptide(L)' 'MPMKMIEYEFTLPDGSKRYEFVDPDNDMSAMHQINLCMKLHKATSAHPVQPSLFDNDSPVN' A
#
# COMPACT_ATOMS: atom_id res chain seq x y z
N MET A 1 6.70 18.98 -6.77
CA MET A 1 7.41 17.68 -6.82
C MET A 1 6.34 16.62 -6.99
N PRO A 2 6.48 15.62 -7.89
CA PRO A 2 5.47 14.57 -8.00
C PRO A 2 5.44 13.78 -6.69
N MET A 3 4.29 13.81 -6.02
CA MET A 3 4.07 13.15 -4.72
C MET A 3 4.03 11.63 -4.93
N LYS A 4 4.80 10.90 -4.12
CA LYS A 4 4.96 9.45 -4.26
C LYS A 4 3.92 8.75 -3.39
N MET A 5 2.75 8.46 -3.97
CA MET A 5 1.76 7.58 -3.34
C MET A 5 2.42 6.26 -2.94
N ILE A 6 2.07 5.75 -1.76
CA ILE A 6 2.61 4.50 -1.23
C ILE A 6 1.50 3.45 -1.31
N GLU A 7 1.72 2.39 -2.06
CA GLU A 7 0.80 1.25 -2.08
C GLU A 7 0.96 0.43 -0.80
N TYR A 8 -0.15 0.01 -0.22
CA TYR A 8 -0.20 -0.83 0.98
C TYR A 8 -0.99 -2.10 0.72
N GLU A 9 -0.48 -3.23 1.19
CA GLU A 9 -1.18 -4.51 1.24
C GLU A 9 -1.85 -4.66 2.61
N PHE A 10 -3.14 -4.95 2.60
CA PHE A 10 -3.99 -5.22 3.75
C PHE A 10 -4.41 -6.69 3.73
N THR A 11 -4.08 -7.45 4.77
CA THR A 11 -4.52 -8.84 4.92
C THR A 11 -5.87 -8.89 5.63
N LEU A 12 -6.86 -9.57 5.05
CA LEU A 12 -8.20 -9.73 5.60
C LEU A 12 -8.29 -10.97 6.52
N PRO A 13 -9.38 -11.14 7.30
CA PRO A 13 -9.51 -12.27 8.24
C PRO A 13 -9.54 -13.65 7.57
N ASP A 14 -9.94 -13.71 6.30
CA ASP A 14 -9.95 -14.93 5.48
C ASP A 14 -8.58 -15.22 4.83
N GLY A 15 -7.57 -14.38 5.09
CA GLY A 15 -6.24 -14.47 4.50
C GLY A 15 -6.13 -13.89 3.09
N SER A 16 -7.22 -13.36 2.52
CA SER A 16 -7.16 -12.63 1.25
C SER A 16 -6.49 -11.27 1.43
N LYS A 17 -6.03 -10.69 0.32
CA LYS A 17 -5.27 -9.43 0.28
C LYS A 17 -6.05 -8.34 -0.43
N ARG A 18 -5.96 -7.12 0.07
CA ARG A 18 -6.40 -5.89 -0.61
C ARG A 18 -5.26 -4.90 -0.72
N TYR A 19 -5.23 -4.15 -1.82
CA TYR A 19 -4.21 -3.15 -2.08
C TYR A 19 -4.87 -1.78 -2.16
N GLU A 20 -4.35 -0.81 -1.43
CA GLU A 20 -4.83 0.57 -1.43
C GLU A 20 -3.64 1.54 -1.50
N PHE A 21 -3.85 2.69 -2.13
CA PHE A 21 -2.86 3.76 -2.16
C PHE A 21 -3.05 4.70 -0.98
N VAL A 22 -1.96 4.97 -0.27
CA VAL A 22 -1.89 5.95 0.82
C VAL A 22 -1.16 7.18 0.30
N ASP A 23 -1.82 8.33 0.42
CA ASP A 23 -1.25 9.63 0.05
C ASP A 23 -0.76 10.34 1.32
N PRO A 24 0.55 10.35 1.60
CA PRO A 24 1.07 10.96 2.84
C PRO A 24 0.89 12.47 2.92
N ASP A 25 0.61 13.15 1.80
CA ASP A 25 0.54 14.60 1.68
C ASP A 25 -0.91 15.15 1.67
N ASN A 26 -1.91 14.28 1.85
CA ASN A 26 -3.30 14.67 2.04
C ASN A 26 -3.51 15.33 3.44
N ASP A 27 -4.71 15.87 3.70
CA ASP A 27 -5.11 16.46 5.00
C ASP A 27 -5.07 15.46 6.18
N MET A 28 -4.78 14.19 5.90
CA MET A 28 -4.68 13.09 6.87
C MET A 28 -3.30 12.43 6.78
N SER A 29 -2.69 12.17 7.94
CA SER A 29 -1.45 11.40 7.98
C SER A 29 -1.62 9.99 7.37
N ALA A 30 -0.55 9.46 6.80
CA ALA A 30 -0.53 8.09 6.26
C ALA A 30 -1.05 7.05 7.27
N MET A 31 -0.67 7.16 8.55
CA MET A 31 -1.16 6.28 9.61
C MET A 31 -2.67 6.40 9.83
N HIS A 32 -3.25 7.59 9.68
CA HIS A 32 -4.69 7.76 9.79
C HIS A 32 -5.41 7.04 8.64
N GLN A 33 -4.91 7.17 7.41
CA GLN A 33 -5.46 6.49 6.23
C GLN A 33 -5.35 4.97 6.37
N ILE A 34 -4.20 4.46 6.80
CA ILE A 34 -4.01 3.02 7.07
C ILE A 34 -5.02 2.54 8.12
N ASN A 35 -5.18 3.26 9.23
CA ASN A 35 -6.14 2.90 10.28
C ASN A 35 -7.60 2.92 9.78
N LEU A 36 -7.94 3.83 8.86
CA LEU A 36 -9.25 3.89 8.24
C LEU A 36 -9.48 2.65 7.36
N CYS A 37 -8.53 2.33 6.47
CA CYS A 37 -8.57 1.13 5.62
C CYS A 37 -8.65 -0.16 6.45
N MET A 38 -7.89 -0.25 7.54
CA MET A 38 -7.94 -1.38 8.48
C MET A 38 -9.35 -1.60 9.04
N LYS A 39 -10.03 -0.52 9.46
CA LYS A 39 -11.40 -0.59 9.98
C LYS A 39 -12.43 -0.90 8.90
N LEU A 40 -12.33 -0.25 7.74
CA LEU A 40 -13.27 -0.41 6.63
C LEU A 40 -13.26 -1.83 6.06
N HIS A 41 -12.08 -2.41 5.89
CA HIS A 41 -11.93 -3.75 5.31
C HIS A 41 -11.91 -4.87 6.36
N LYS A 42 -11.92 -4.52 7.65
CA LYS A 42 -11.68 -5.45 8.76
C LYS A 42 -10.34 -6.18 8.62
N ALA A 43 -9.33 -5.49 8.08
CA ALA A 43 -8.02 -6.07 7.89
C ALA A 43 -7.34 -6.36 9.24
N THR A 44 -6.54 -7.43 9.27
CA THR A 44 -5.82 -7.91 10.44
C THR A 44 -4.37 -7.40 10.47
N SER A 45 -3.80 -7.09 9.30
CA SER A 45 -2.49 -6.47 9.17
C SER A 45 -2.41 -5.59 7.93
N ALA A 46 -1.47 -4.65 7.93
CA ALA A 46 -1.14 -3.81 6.78
C ALA A 46 0.38 -3.64 6.68
N HIS A 47 0.92 -3.64 5.47
CA HIS A 47 2.33 -3.36 5.20
C HIS A 47 2.51 -2.64 3.88
N PRO A 48 3.49 -1.72 3.77
CA PRO A 48 3.76 -1.05 2.51
C PRO A 48 4.24 -2.09 1.50
N VAL A 49 3.66 -2.04 0.30
CA VAL A 49 4.21 -2.75 -0.85
C VAL A 49 5.50 -2.01 -1.20
N GLN A 50 6.64 -2.66 -1.02
CA GLN A 50 7.87 -2.12 -1.56
C GLN A 50 7.65 -1.95 -3.06
N PRO A 51 7.98 -0.79 -3.66
CA PRO A 51 7.98 -0.70 -5.10
C PRO A 51 8.89 -1.83 -5.56
N SER A 52 8.30 -2.80 -6.26
CA SER A 52 9.07 -3.79 -6.98
C SER A 52 10.10 -2.98 -7.76
N LEU A 53 11.37 -3.08 -7.37
CA LEU A 53 12.46 -2.96 -8.30
C LEU A 53 12.18 -4.10 -9.29
N PHE A 54 11.25 -3.88 -10.23
CA PHE A 54 11.33 -4.57 -11.48
C PHE A 54 12.64 -4.07 -12.06
N ASP A 55 13.69 -4.82 -11.74
CA ASP A 55 14.96 -4.80 -12.38
C ASP A 55 14.69 -4.66 -13.88
N ASN A 56 14.97 -3.48 -14.41
CA ASN A 56 15.04 -3.24 -15.85
C ASN A 56 16.32 -3.90 -16.42
N ASP A 57 16.62 -5.11 -15.96
CA ASP A 57 17.75 -5.92 -16.40
C ASP A 57 17.25 -7.26 -16.94
N SER A 58 16.38 -7.17 -17.94
CA SER A 58 16.27 -8.24 -18.93
C SER A 58 16.80 -7.68 -20.23
N PRO A 59 18.10 -7.87 -20.55
CA PRO A 59 18.57 -7.68 -21.91
C PRO A 59 17.83 -8.69 -22.77
N VAL A 60 16.89 -8.22 -23.58
CA VAL A 60 16.36 -9.00 -24.69
C VAL A 60 17.54 -9.19 -25.64
N ASN A 61 18.09 -10.40 -25.62
CA ASN A 61 19.06 -10.91 -26.59
C ASN A 61 18.40 -11.04 -27.97
#